data_AF-A0A7D6Z7V1-F1
#
_entry.id   AF-A0A7D6Z7V1-F1
#
_cell.length_a   1.000
_cell.length_b   1.000
_cell.length_c   1.000
_cell.angle_alpha   90.00
_cell.angle_beta   90.00
_cell.angle_gamma   90.00
#
_symmetry.space_group_name_H-M   'P 1'
#
loop_
_entity.id
_entity.type
_entity.pdbx_description
1 polymer ?
#
loop_
_entity_poly.entity_id
_entity_poly.type
_entity_poly.pdbx_seq_one_letter_code
_entity_poly.pdbx_strand_id
1 'polypeptide(L)'
;MRVDRHSVPEQTPSAAIEFVRTRYAEQARAAEAGGLSGVRWLGEVLLEYVGARTVELDPEVEERETWLALRSAVVLFRDFVEGQAAPKHSDCFANAGYASHYFRFTKGDEALTVREWDAAWWPALGLRFDAVLEQLAELCPDDHAEGQALVALWSGQDMDTRTLDGHVGPALRAIERRDADLFDDALIRVLRRHRDAASARVRDMREGGYRQLAKDLISWEAVGLAALAHMAGMPIGVESGYLPVRLVTGAGPVVPRADGGPIARPECAAEVAAEWLDRNPRVAQRRIDAIQRFDGSLSGWFNVVYCIASDLRAEQGYRSVLDPRFEDPRSWEVLTRATEAAAQAFKLVTAPPGSMIAVTVEGRTTELPAGEVDDSYASGSAYTHAVALAWTTRSAAALDILASVRRFRRESEEPPTGFAQAIRALVQGGDPRDALRAALEAPGSGDYAQYVEQPRTRLLERLVAGDHAGFDSALAEALTRYSTFYSSGSRSDQFDGQLNFEVLGLACRAADQGFPITVESDYLPRRVIEGAWLTSTR
;
A
#
# COMPACT_ATOMS: atom_id res chain seq x y z
N MET A 1 -10.85 -0.59 -35.45
CA MET A 1 -9.77 0.06 -36.24
C MET A 1 -8.49 0.07 -35.42
N ARG A 2 -7.30 -0.20 -35.99
CA ARG A 2 -6.07 -0.42 -35.20
C ARG A 2 -5.01 0.68 -35.38
N VAL A 3 -4.37 1.11 -34.29
CA VAL A 3 -3.20 2.01 -34.30
C VAL A 3 -2.08 1.40 -33.46
N ASP A 4 -0.97 1.03 -34.09
CA ASP A 4 0.18 0.43 -33.40
C ASP A 4 1.06 1.47 -32.69
N ARG A 5 1.75 1.02 -31.64
CA ARG A 5 2.74 1.81 -30.90
C ARG A 5 3.93 2.19 -31.81
N HIS A 6 4.58 3.30 -31.47
CA HIS A 6 5.91 3.60 -32.00
C HIS A 6 6.93 2.64 -31.39
N SER A 7 8.07 2.48 -32.05
CA SER A 7 9.17 1.67 -31.54
C SER A 7 10.16 2.54 -30.76
N VAL A 8 10.64 2.02 -29.64
CA VAL A 8 11.76 2.56 -28.88
C VAL A 8 12.96 1.61 -28.99
N PRO A 9 14.21 2.07 -28.78
CA PRO A 9 15.36 1.18 -28.68
C PRO A 9 15.13 0.09 -27.63
N GLU A 10 15.55 -1.14 -27.92
CA GLU A 10 15.30 -2.33 -27.07
C GLU A 10 15.80 -2.16 -25.63
N GLN A 11 16.89 -1.40 -25.42
CA GLN A 11 17.45 -1.15 -24.09
C GLN A 11 16.66 -0.13 -23.27
N THR A 12 15.74 0.62 -23.89
CA THR A 12 15.03 1.72 -23.23
C THR A 12 14.10 1.22 -22.12
N PRO A 13 13.17 0.27 -22.36
CA PRO A 13 12.27 -0.20 -21.31
C PRO A 13 13.05 -0.91 -20.17
N SER A 14 14.00 -1.78 -20.52
CA SER A 14 14.87 -2.46 -19.56
C SER A 14 15.61 -1.47 -18.65
N ALA A 15 16.18 -0.39 -19.21
CA ALA A 15 16.90 0.61 -18.42
C ALA A 15 15.96 1.39 -17.47
N ALA A 16 14.73 1.69 -17.88
CA ALA A 16 13.75 2.34 -17.01
C ALA A 16 13.33 1.42 -15.84
N ILE A 17 13.14 0.12 -16.12
CA ILE A 17 12.84 -0.89 -15.11
C ILE A 17 14.00 -1.05 -14.12
N GLU A 18 15.23 -1.16 -14.61
CA GLU A 18 16.43 -1.25 -13.76
C GLU A 18 16.63 0.00 -12.91
N PHE A 19 16.42 1.19 -13.48
CA PHE A 19 16.55 2.46 -12.75
C PHE A 19 15.60 2.52 -11.56
N VAL A 20 14.33 2.16 -11.75
CA VAL A 20 13.36 2.21 -10.65
C VAL A 20 13.69 1.20 -9.56
N ARG A 21 14.07 -0.02 -9.94
CA ARG A 21 14.44 -1.09 -9.00
C ARG A 21 15.67 -0.75 -8.15
N THR A 22 16.65 -0.05 -8.71
CA THR A 22 17.96 0.12 -8.08
C THR A 22 18.24 1.52 -7.54
N ARG A 23 17.63 2.57 -8.13
CA ARG A 23 17.99 3.96 -7.85
C ARG A 23 16.84 4.82 -7.34
N TYR A 24 15.58 4.46 -7.60
CA TYR A 24 14.46 5.37 -7.33
C TYR A 24 14.38 5.83 -5.86
N ALA A 25 14.56 4.93 -4.89
CA ALA A 25 14.51 5.29 -3.47
C ALA A 25 15.65 6.23 -3.05
N GLU A 26 16.85 6.05 -3.60
CA GLU A 26 17.98 6.97 -3.38
C GLU A 26 17.69 8.35 -3.98
N GLN A 27 17.19 8.37 -5.21
CA GLN A 27 16.89 9.60 -5.93
C GLN A 27 15.70 10.34 -5.34
N ALA A 28 14.70 9.64 -4.80
CA ALA A 28 13.61 10.25 -4.06
C ALA A 28 14.14 11.07 -2.89
N ARG A 29 15.12 10.58 -2.13
CA ARG A 29 15.75 11.35 -1.04
C ARG A 29 16.54 12.55 -1.55
N ALA A 30 17.21 12.42 -2.69
CA ALA A 30 17.99 13.52 -3.27
C ALA A 30 17.11 14.62 -3.90
N ALA A 31 15.96 14.25 -4.45
CA ALA A 31 15.04 15.13 -5.17
C ALA A 31 14.44 16.23 -4.28
N GLU A 32 14.44 16.06 -2.95
CA GLU A 32 13.98 17.08 -2.00
C GLU A 32 14.74 18.40 -2.17
N ALA A 33 16.05 18.33 -2.42
CA ALA A 33 16.88 19.51 -2.68
C ALA A 33 16.49 20.25 -3.98
N GLY A 34 15.80 19.58 -4.91
CA GLY A 34 15.35 20.15 -6.17
C GLY A 34 13.96 20.79 -6.13
N GLY A 35 13.24 20.72 -4.99
CA GLY A 35 11.89 21.25 -4.84
C GLY A 35 10.91 20.70 -5.88
N LEU A 36 10.09 21.57 -6.49
CA LEU A 36 9.09 21.20 -7.48
C LEU A 36 9.66 20.46 -8.70
N SER A 37 10.85 20.84 -9.16
CA SER A 37 11.52 20.14 -10.27
C SER A 37 11.85 18.69 -9.91
N GLY A 38 12.22 18.44 -8.65
CA GLY A 38 12.45 17.09 -8.13
C GLY A 38 11.16 16.27 -8.07
N VAL A 39 10.07 16.86 -7.57
CA VAL A 39 8.74 16.23 -7.49
C VAL A 39 8.26 15.81 -8.89
N ARG A 40 8.29 16.73 -9.85
CA ARG A 40 7.92 16.46 -11.24
C ARG A 40 8.78 15.37 -11.86
N TRP A 41 10.09 15.47 -11.69
CA TRP A 41 11.03 14.50 -12.26
C TRP A 41 10.78 13.09 -11.74
N LEU A 42 10.48 12.91 -10.44
CA LEU A 42 10.10 11.61 -9.87
C LEU A 42 8.81 11.07 -10.48
N GLY A 43 7.79 11.92 -10.64
CA GLY A 43 6.55 11.54 -11.32
C GLY A 43 6.79 11.08 -12.76
N GLU A 44 7.62 11.81 -13.51
CA GLU A 44 8.02 11.44 -14.87
C GLU A 44 8.77 10.10 -14.90
N VAL A 45 9.70 9.85 -13.97
CA VAL A 45 10.42 8.56 -13.86
C VAL A 45 9.45 7.40 -13.60
N LEU A 46 8.43 7.58 -12.77
CA LEU A 46 7.44 6.53 -12.56
C LEU A 46 6.57 6.30 -13.81
N LEU A 47 6.25 7.33 -14.59
CA LEU A 47 5.57 7.14 -15.88
C LEU A 47 6.47 6.43 -16.91
N GLU A 48 7.79 6.69 -16.91
CA GLU A 48 8.75 5.92 -17.71
C GLU A 48 8.69 4.43 -17.35
N TYR A 49 8.70 4.14 -16.05
CA TYR A 49 8.63 2.77 -15.54
C TYR A 49 7.31 2.10 -15.90
N VAL A 50 6.18 2.78 -15.72
CA VAL A 50 4.86 2.26 -16.12
C VAL A 50 4.84 1.95 -17.62
N GLY A 51 5.26 2.90 -18.46
CA GLY A 51 5.31 2.70 -19.91
C GLY A 51 6.22 1.52 -20.32
N ALA A 52 7.39 1.39 -19.70
CA ALA A 52 8.31 0.29 -19.92
C ALA A 52 7.70 -1.08 -19.55
N ARG A 53 7.03 -1.15 -18.39
CA ARG A 53 6.35 -2.37 -17.93
C ARG A 53 5.30 -2.84 -18.91
N THR A 54 4.56 -1.94 -19.57
CA THR A 54 3.54 -2.31 -20.56
C THR A 54 4.07 -2.95 -21.84
N VAL A 55 5.38 -3.09 -21.99
CA VAL A 55 6.00 -3.82 -23.11
C VAL A 55 6.73 -5.05 -22.61
N GLU A 56 7.46 -4.97 -21.49
CA GLU A 56 8.31 -6.07 -21.03
C GLU A 56 7.67 -7.03 -20.03
N LEU A 57 6.83 -6.54 -19.11
CA LEU A 57 6.40 -7.29 -17.93
C LEU A 57 4.89 -7.44 -17.82
N ASP A 58 4.15 -6.38 -18.09
CA ASP A 58 2.73 -6.26 -17.79
C ASP A 58 1.96 -5.57 -18.93
N PRO A 59 1.86 -6.21 -20.12
CA PRO A 59 1.28 -5.59 -21.32
C PRO A 59 -0.21 -5.22 -21.17
N GLU A 60 -0.95 -5.97 -20.35
CA GLU A 60 -2.38 -5.77 -20.09
C GLU A 60 -2.66 -4.86 -18.88
N VAL A 61 -1.61 -4.39 -18.19
CA VAL A 61 -1.71 -3.52 -17.00
C VAL A 61 -2.54 -4.19 -15.90
N GLU A 62 -2.24 -5.46 -15.63
CA GLU A 62 -2.91 -6.30 -14.64
C GLU A 62 -2.18 -6.31 -13.29
N GLU A 63 -0.87 -6.06 -13.28
CA GLU A 63 -0.06 -6.21 -12.07
C GLU A 63 -0.20 -5.00 -11.13
N ARG A 64 -0.32 -5.29 -9.83
CA ARG A 64 -0.36 -4.27 -8.77
C ARG A 64 0.82 -3.30 -8.83
N GLU A 65 2.01 -3.79 -9.17
CA GLU A 65 3.23 -2.98 -9.26
C GLU A 65 3.10 -1.83 -10.28
N THR A 66 2.50 -2.09 -11.43
CA THR A 66 2.22 -1.07 -12.45
C THR A 66 1.25 -0.02 -11.94
N TRP A 67 0.18 -0.46 -11.26
CA TRP A 67 -0.82 0.43 -10.67
C TRP A 67 -0.28 1.26 -9.51
N LEU A 68 0.58 0.69 -8.67
CA LEU A 68 1.23 1.39 -7.57
C LEU A 68 2.15 2.51 -8.09
N ALA A 69 2.96 2.21 -9.10
CA ALA A 69 3.83 3.19 -9.74
C ALA A 69 3.01 4.31 -10.39
N LEU A 70 1.94 3.97 -11.12
CA LEU A 70 1.07 4.94 -11.76
C LEU A 70 0.34 5.83 -10.73
N ARG A 71 -0.23 5.25 -9.67
CA ARG A 71 -0.87 5.99 -8.57
C ARG A 71 0.12 6.95 -7.90
N SER A 72 1.34 6.48 -7.64
CA SER A 72 2.39 7.30 -7.03
C SER A 72 2.84 8.44 -7.96
N ALA A 73 2.91 8.20 -9.27
CA ALA A 73 3.19 9.23 -10.26
C ALA A 73 2.10 10.31 -10.26
N VAL A 74 0.83 9.90 -10.27
CA VAL A 74 -0.32 10.81 -10.26
C VAL A 74 -0.36 11.65 -8.99
N VAL A 75 -0.08 11.07 -7.82
CA VAL A 75 0.03 11.84 -6.56
C VAL A 75 1.16 12.87 -6.66
N LEU A 76 2.34 12.51 -7.18
CA LEU A 76 3.44 13.46 -7.37
C LEU A 76 3.08 14.59 -8.35
N PHE A 77 2.37 14.30 -9.44
CA PHE A 77 1.91 15.34 -10.37
C PHE A 77 0.85 16.25 -9.74
N ARG A 78 -0.06 15.68 -8.94
CA ARG A 78 -1.01 16.46 -8.15
C ARG A 78 -0.27 17.38 -7.17
N ASP A 79 0.64 16.84 -6.37
CA ASP A 79 1.43 17.62 -5.40
C ASP A 79 2.26 18.70 -6.10
N PHE A 80 2.75 18.42 -7.31
CA PHE A 80 3.43 19.40 -8.16
C PHE A 80 2.49 20.53 -8.61
N VAL A 81 1.27 20.22 -9.07
CA VAL A 81 0.27 21.22 -9.49
C VAL A 81 -0.20 22.06 -8.31
N GLU A 82 -0.53 21.43 -7.18
CA GLU A 82 -0.87 22.12 -5.92
C GLU A 82 0.28 23.05 -5.49
N GLY A 83 1.50 22.53 -5.51
CA GLY A 83 2.69 23.33 -5.21
C GLY A 83 2.87 24.50 -6.17
N GLN A 84 2.65 24.33 -7.49
CA GLN A 84 2.72 25.42 -8.46
C GLN A 84 1.63 26.49 -8.25
N ALA A 85 0.44 26.09 -7.80
CA ALA A 85 -0.66 26.99 -7.48
C ALA A 85 -0.57 27.64 -6.09
N ALA A 86 0.28 27.11 -5.21
CA ALA A 86 0.43 27.62 -3.85
C ALA A 86 0.99 29.05 -3.80
N PRO A 87 0.70 29.82 -2.73
CA PRO A 87 1.27 31.15 -2.55
C PRO A 87 2.80 31.14 -2.60
N LYS A 88 3.39 32.20 -3.16
CA LYS A 88 4.85 32.35 -3.24
C LYS A 88 5.49 32.21 -1.86
N HIS A 89 6.60 31.47 -1.81
CA HIS A 89 7.37 31.20 -0.59
C HIS A 89 6.63 30.44 0.52
N SER A 90 5.48 29.82 0.21
CA SER A 90 4.83 28.90 1.15
C SER A 90 5.54 27.56 1.23
N ASP A 91 5.37 26.88 2.37
CA ASP A 91 5.80 25.49 2.52
C ASP A 91 4.81 24.57 1.81
N CYS A 92 5.35 23.73 0.95
CA CYS A 92 4.64 22.71 0.19
C CYS A 92 5.15 21.32 0.59
N PHE A 93 4.33 20.31 0.34
CA PHE A 93 4.63 18.92 0.64
C PHE A 93 4.36 18.07 -0.58
N ALA A 94 5.14 17.00 -0.73
CA ALA A 94 4.85 15.97 -1.73
C ALA A 94 5.07 14.58 -1.14
N ASN A 95 4.42 13.58 -1.73
CA ASN A 95 4.46 12.18 -1.30
C ASN A 95 4.96 11.29 -2.44
N ALA A 96 6.24 10.87 -2.37
CA ALA A 96 6.74 9.77 -3.21
C ALA A 96 6.37 8.42 -2.57
N GLY A 97 5.08 8.08 -2.65
CA GLY A 97 4.52 6.87 -2.03
C GLY A 97 5.17 5.57 -2.50
N TYR A 98 5.69 5.53 -3.73
CA TYR A 98 6.41 4.37 -4.27
C TYR A 98 7.71 4.06 -3.48
N ALA A 99 8.39 5.10 -2.98
CA ALA A 99 9.59 5.01 -2.15
C ALA A 99 9.32 5.20 -0.65
N SER A 100 8.06 5.35 -0.25
CA SER A 100 7.65 5.69 1.13
C SER A 100 8.37 6.94 1.67
N HIS A 101 8.57 7.95 0.82
CA HIS A 101 9.31 9.18 1.17
C HIS A 101 8.42 10.42 1.05
N TYR A 102 8.52 11.33 2.02
CA TYR A 102 7.77 12.58 2.10
C TYR A 102 8.72 13.76 1.94
N PHE A 103 8.33 14.72 1.12
CA PHE A 103 9.07 15.94 0.84
C PHE A 103 8.52 17.10 1.64
N ARG A 104 9.40 18.02 2.04
CA ARG A 104 9.02 19.41 2.32
C ARG A 104 9.89 20.34 1.49
N PHE A 105 9.26 21.27 0.78
CA PHE A 105 9.99 22.26 -0.03
C PHE A 105 9.26 23.60 -0.03
N THR A 106 9.97 24.66 -0.39
CA THR A 106 9.40 26.00 -0.49
C THR A 106 9.05 26.33 -1.93
N LYS A 107 7.88 26.93 -2.13
CA LYS A 107 7.41 27.37 -3.45
C LYS A 107 8.28 28.48 -4.06
N GLY A 108 8.78 28.25 -5.28
CA GLY A 108 9.42 29.24 -6.15
C GLY A 108 8.45 30.16 -6.93
N ASP A 109 8.99 30.98 -7.84
CA ASP A 109 8.27 32.10 -8.48
C ASP A 109 7.40 31.75 -9.70
N GLU A 110 7.53 30.54 -10.24
CA GLU A 110 6.86 30.12 -11.47
C GLU A 110 5.34 30.00 -11.29
N ALA A 111 4.57 30.16 -12.38
CA ALA A 111 3.12 29.95 -12.36
C ALA A 111 2.79 28.60 -13.01
N LEU A 112 1.68 27.98 -12.57
CA LEU A 112 1.15 26.78 -13.19
C LEU A 112 0.85 27.03 -14.67
N THR A 113 1.37 26.17 -15.54
CA THR A 113 1.09 26.23 -16.99
C THR A 113 0.04 25.20 -17.40
N VAL A 114 -0.66 25.47 -18.51
CA VAL A 114 -1.61 24.51 -19.13
C VAL A 114 -0.98 23.14 -19.33
N ARG A 115 0.26 23.10 -19.84
CA ARG A 115 0.97 21.83 -20.09
C ARG A 115 1.24 21.02 -18.82
N GLU A 116 1.51 21.70 -17.71
CA GLU A 116 1.76 21.06 -16.43
C GLU A 116 0.47 20.50 -15.81
N TRP A 117 -0.62 21.24 -15.94
CA TRP A 117 -1.94 20.76 -15.56
C TRP A 117 -2.36 19.55 -16.40
N ASP A 118 -2.21 19.61 -17.73
CA ASP A 118 -2.51 18.48 -18.64
C ASP A 118 -1.71 17.23 -18.26
N ALA A 119 -0.42 17.38 -17.95
CA ALA A 119 0.44 16.27 -17.56
C ALA A 119 -0.02 15.56 -16.28
N ALA A 120 -0.70 16.28 -15.37
CA ALA A 120 -1.30 15.71 -14.16
C ALA A 120 -2.69 15.10 -14.44
N TRP A 121 -3.50 15.80 -15.24
CA TRP A 121 -4.90 15.46 -15.48
C TRP A 121 -5.06 14.13 -16.22
N TRP A 122 -4.33 13.95 -17.34
CA TRP A 122 -4.55 12.79 -18.22
C TRP A 122 -4.27 11.43 -17.55
N PRO A 123 -3.15 11.22 -16.84
CA PRO A 123 -2.92 9.97 -16.12
C PRO A 123 -3.88 9.78 -14.94
N ALA A 124 -4.30 10.86 -14.25
CA ALA A 124 -5.29 10.79 -13.17
C ALA A 124 -6.67 10.32 -13.67
N LEU A 125 -7.08 10.80 -14.84
CA LEU A 125 -8.33 10.42 -15.51
C LEU A 125 -8.32 8.96 -15.95
N GLY A 126 -7.18 8.48 -16.47
CA GLY A 126 -6.97 7.07 -16.78
C GLY A 126 -6.96 6.16 -15.54
N LEU A 127 -6.54 6.68 -14.37
CA LEU A 127 -6.59 5.93 -13.11
C LEU A 127 -7.98 5.87 -12.45
N ARG A 128 -8.92 6.74 -12.84
CA ARG A 128 -10.14 7.02 -12.05
C ARG A 128 -9.84 7.47 -10.63
N PHE A 129 -8.85 8.35 -10.48
CA PHE A 129 -8.47 8.83 -9.17
C PHE A 129 -9.30 10.07 -8.78
N ASP A 130 -10.57 9.85 -8.46
CA ASP A 130 -11.55 10.93 -8.24
C ASP A 130 -11.07 11.98 -7.23
N ALA A 131 -10.53 11.58 -6.08
CA ALA A 131 -10.00 12.52 -5.09
C ALA A 131 -8.87 13.43 -5.62
N VAL A 132 -8.05 12.94 -6.57
CA VAL A 132 -7.03 13.76 -7.24
C VAL A 132 -7.64 14.61 -8.34
N LEU A 133 -8.60 14.08 -9.09
CA LEU A 133 -9.31 14.81 -10.15
C LEU A 133 -10.10 16.00 -9.59
N GLU A 134 -10.74 15.85 -8.43
CA GLU A 134 -11.43 16.94 -7.71
C GLU A 134 -10.46 18.10 -7.42
N GLN A 135 -9.27 17.79 -6.88
CA GLN A 135 -8.24 18.79 -6.57
C GLN A 135 -7.68 19.44 -7.84
N LEU A 136 -7.43 18.65 -8.90
CA LEU A 136 -6.93 19.20 -10.15
C LEU A 136 -7.98 20.05 -10.87
N ALA A 137 -9.27 19.73 -10.75
CA ALA A 137 -10.36 20.49 -11.34
C ALA A 137 -10.43 21.93 -10.79
N GLU A 138 -10.23 22.10 -9.49
CA GLU A 138 -10.17 23.42 -8.83
C GLU A 138 -8.98 24.27 -9.29
N LEU A 139 -7.92 23.62 -9.78
CA LEU A 139 -6.67 24.24 -10.21
C LEU A 139 -6.54 24.34 -11.74
N CYS A 140 -7.61 24.05 -12.50
CA CYS A 140 -7.62 24.17 -13.95
C CYS A 140 -7.45 25.64 -14.37
N PRO A 141 -6.45 26.00 -15.20
CA PRO A 141 -6.28 27.37 -15.66
C PRO A 141 -7.53 27.92 -16.38
N ASP A 142 -7.92 29.16 -16.06
CA ASP A 142 -9.13 29.80 -16.62
C ASP A 142 -9.07 29.97 -18.15
N ASP A 143 -7.87 30.11 -18.71
CA ASP A 143 -7.62 30.28 -20.14
C ASP A 143 -7.53 28.95 -20.91
N HIS A 144 -7.61 27.81 -20.23
CA HIS A 144 -7.54 26.48 -20.82
C HIS A 144 -8.92 25.96 -21.24
N ALA A 145 -9.43 26.41 -22.38
CA ALA A 145 -10.76 26.04 -22.86
C ALA A 145 -11.00 24.51 -22.96
N GLU A 146 -10.00 23.74 -23.41
CA GLU A 146 -10.12 22.27 -23.48
C GLU A 146 -10.05 21.62 -22.10
N GLY A 147 -9.27 22.16 -21.16
CA GLY A 147 -9.24 21.73 -19.76
C GLY A 147 -10.56 21.97 -19.04
N GLN A 148 -11.15 23.16 -19.19
CA GLN A 148 -12.46 23.49 -18.63
C GLN A 148 -13.55 22.56 -19.18
N ALA A 149 -13.47 22.23 -20.47
CA ALA A 149 -14.34 21.26 -21.11
C ALA A 149 -14.19 19.84 -20.58
N LEU A 150 -12.94 19.39 -20.34
CA LEU A 150 -12.64 18.10 -19.73
C LEU A 150 -13.21 18.00 -18.31
N VAL A 151 -12.99 19.04 -17.49
CA VAL A 151 -13.50 19.11 -16.12
C VAL A 151 -15.03 19.05 -16.11
N ALA A 152 -15.69 19.83 -16.97
CA ALA A 152 -17.14 19.83 -17.08
C ALA A 152 -17.68 18.44 -17.44
N LEU A 153 -17.12 17.82 -18.49
CA LEU A 153 -17.55 16.50 -18.93
C LEU A 153 -17.32 15.41 -17.89
N TRP A 154 -16.18 15.42 -17.19
CA TRP A 154 -15.89 14.50 -16.09
C TRP A 154 -16.85 14.68 -14.91
N SER A 155 -17.17 15.93 -14.57
CA SER A 155 -18.07 16.30 -13.47
C SER A 155 -19.56 16.13 -13.82
N GLY A 156 -19.88 15.75 -15.06
CA GLY A 156 -21.25 15.64 -15.56
C GLY A 156 -21.96 16.99 -15.75
N GLN A 157 -21.20 18.06 -15.98
CA GLN A 157 -21.69 19.41 -16.29
C GLN A 157 -21.68 19.67 -17.81
N ASP A 158 -22.52 20.61 -18.25
CA ASP A 158 -22.57 21.04 -19.66
C ASP A 158 -21.28 21.76 -20.06
N MET A 159 -20.70 21.35 -21.19
CA MET A 159 -19.46 21.89 -21.73
C MET A 159 -19.70 23.04 -22.72
N ASP A 160 -18.89 24.11 -22.67
CA ASP A 160 -18.86 25.10 -23.76
C ASP A 160 -18.09 24.55 -24.98
N THR A 161 -18.82 24.19 -26.02
CA THR A 161 -18.27 23.57 -27.24
C THR A 161 -17.70 24.58 -28.25
N ARG A 162 -17.90 25.90 -28.01
CA ARG A 162 -17.60 26.97 -28.98
C ARG A 162 -16.11 27.23 -29.19
N THR A 163 -15.26 26.87 -28.23
CA THR A 163 -13.83 27.24 -28.18
C THR A 163 -12.88 26.03 -28.21
N LEU A 164 -13.38 24.84 -28.61
CA LEU A 164 -12.60 23.59 -28.64
C LEU A 164 -11.86 23.40 -29.97
N ASP A 165 -10.91 24.28 -30.25
CA ASP A 165 -10.16 24.31 -31.52
C ASP A 165 -8.85 23.50 -31.48
N GLY A 166 -8.49 22.96 -30.31
CA GLY A 166 -7.32 22.10 -30.15
C GLY A 166 -7.53 20.67 -30.70
N HIS A 167 -6.50 19.84 -30.55
CA HIS A 167 -6.49 18.51 -31.19
C HIS A 167 -7.40 17.50 -30.49
N VAL A 168 -7.80 17.73 -29.24
CA VAL A 168 -8.72 16.87 -28.49
C VAL A 168 -10.18 17.31 -28.59
N GLY A 169 -10.44 18.58 -28.94
CA GLY A 169 -11.77 19.14 -29.11
C GLY A 169 -12.76 18.30 -29.93
N PRO A 170 -12.39 17.71 -31.09
CA PRO A 170 -13.28 16.81 -31.83
C PRO A 170 -13.73 15.58 -31.02
N ALA A 171 -12.86 15.01 -30.19
CA ALA A 171 -13.19 13.86 -29.35
C ALA A 171 -14.16 14.27 -28.23
N LEU A 172 -13.91 15.41 -27.57
CA LEU A 172 -14.80 15.95 -26.53
C LEU A 172 -16.21 16.21 -27.07
N ARG A 173 -16.32 16.84 -28.25
CA ARG A 173 -17.62 17.06 -28.92
C ARG A 173 -18.32 15.74 -29.27
N ALA A 174 -17.58 14.71 -29.63
CA ALA A 174 -18.16 13.40 -29.94
C ALA A 174 -18.69 12.70 -28.67
N ILE A 175 -17.96 12.80 -27.54
CA ILE A 175 -18.41 12.26 -26.26
C ILE A 175 -19.68 12.97 -25.79
N GLU A 176 -19.70 14.30 -25.86
CA GLU A 176 -20.87 15.12 -25.51
C GLU A 176 -22.12 14.70 -26.31
N ARG A 177 -21.94 14.44 -27.61
CA ARG A 177 -23.01 13.99 -28.52
C ARG A 177 -23.35 12.51 -28.40
N ARG A 178 -22.59 11.74 -27.62
CA ARG A 178 -22.66 10.27 -27.55
C ARG A 178 -22.52 9.60 -28.92
N ASP A 179 -21.67 10.17 -29.77
CA ASP A 179 -21.41 9.68 -31.13
C ASP A 179 -20.11 8.86 -31.16
N ALA A 180 -20.25 7.54 -31.14
CA ALA A 180 -19.12 6.62 -31.06
C ALA A 180 -18.25 6.63 -32.34
N ASP A 181 -18.85 6.78 -33.51
CA ASP A 181 -18.12 6.78 -34.79
C ASP A 181 -17.25 8.04 -34.90
N LEU A 182 -17.81 9.21 -34.57
CA LEU A 182 -17.04 10.46 -34.51
C LEU A 182 -15.94 10.42 -33.44
N PHE A 183 -16.22 9.76 -32.31
CA PHE A 183 -15.25 9.61 -31.24
C PHE A 183 -14.07 8.73 -31.68
N ASP A 184 -14.34 7.56 -32.26
CA ASP A 184 -13.31 6.65 -32.76
C ASP A 184 -12.43 7.36 -33.80
N ASP A 185 -13.02 8.08 -34.75
CA ASP A 185 -12.28 8.87 -35.75
C ASP A 185 -11.39 9.94 -35.10
N ALA A 186 -11.86 10.62 -34.05
CA ALA A 186 -11.08 11.61 -33.32
C ALA A 186 -9.95 10.98 -32.50
N LEU A 187 -10.23 9.86 -31.81
CA LEU A 187 -9.26 9.12 -31.02
C LEU A 187 -8.10 8.60 -31.89
N ILE A 188 -8.39 8.13 -33.10
CA ILE A 188 -7.37 7.72 -34.09
C ILE A 188 -6.43 8.88 -34.44
N ARG A 189 -6.98 10.09 -34.61
CA ARG A 189 -6.18 11.29 -34.91
C ARG A 189 -5.25 11.63 -33.74
N VAL A 190 -5.75 11.56 -32.51
CA VAL A 190 -4.95 11.77 -31.29
C VAL A 190 -3.83 10.72 -31.20
N LEU A 191 -4.14 9.44 -31.37
CA LEU A 191 -3.16 8.36 -31.32
C LEU A 191 -2.08 8.46 -32.41
N ARG A 192 -2.46 8.83 -33.65
CA ARG A 192 -1.51 9.03 -34.74
C ARG A 192 -0.59 10.23 -34.46
N ARG A 193 -1.14 11.35 -34.00
CA ARG A 193 -0.37 12.53 -33.59
C ARG A 193 0.64 12.17 -32.49
N HIS A 194 0.20 11.44 -31.47
CA HIS A 194 1.07 10.95 -30.40
C HIS A 194 2.20 10.07 -30.93
N ARG A 195 1.87 9.07 -31.76
CA ARG A 195 2.86 8.17 -32.38
C ARG A 195 3.89 8.93 -33.20
N ASP A 196 3.46 9.90 -34.00
CA ASP A 196 4.35 10.65 -34.89
C ASP A 196 5.29 11.57 -34.07
N ALA A 197 4.77 12.22 -33.02
CA ALA A 197 5.57 13.04 -32.11
C ALA A 197 6.56 12.21 -31.27
N ALA A 198 6.15 11.05 -30.77
CA ALA A 198 7.03 10.13 -30.05
C ALA A 198 8.12 9.56 -30.98
N SER A 199 7.76 9.16 -32.20
CA SER A 199 8.72 8.69 -33.21
C SER A 199 9.73 9.78 -33.60
N ALA A 200 9.31 11.05 -33.66
CA ALA A 200 10.22 12.17 -33.90
C ALA A 200 11.23 12.33 -32.77
N ARG A 201 10.78 12.26 -31.50
CA ARG A 201 11.69 12.31 -30.33
C ARG A 201 12.70 11.16 -30.32
N VAL A 202 12.29 9.96 -30.73
CA VAL A 202 13.22 8.82 -30.89
C VAL A 202 14.26 9.09 -31.98
N ARG A 203 13.88 9.70 -33.12
CA ARG A 203 14.82 10.02 -34.22
C ARG A 203 15.81 11.13 -33.86
N ASP A 204 15.35 12.16 -33.15
CA ASP A 204 16.17 13.31 -32.79
C ASP A 204 17.09 13.03 -31.58
N MET A 205 17.02 11.81 -31.03
CA MET A 205 17.84 11.36 -29.92
C MET A 205 19.33 11.35 -30.30
N ARG A 206 20.12 12.20 -29.63
CA ARG A 206 21.58 12.13 -29.70
C ARG A 206 22.10 11.00 -28.83
N GLU A 207 23.18 10.34 -29.26
CA GLU A 207 23.91 9.37 -28.44
C GLU A 207 24.28 9.99 -27.09
N GLY A 208 23.85 9.37 -25.98
CA GLY A 208 24.16 9.80 -24.61
C GLY A 208 23.17 10.76 -23.94
N GLY A 209 22.05 11.14 -24.58
CA GLY A 209 20.99 11.95 -23.95
C GLY A 209 20.08 11.19 -22.98
N TYR A 210 19.47 11.91 -22.03
CA TYR A 210 18.54 11.36 -21.03
C TYR A 210 17.31 10.70 -21.69
N ARG A 211 16.98 9.48 -21.24
CA ARG A 211 16.18 8.46 -21.96
C ARG A 211 14.68 8.46 -21.62
N GLN A 212 14.04 9.62 -21.52
CA GLN A 212 12.59 9.69 -21.25
C GLN A 212 11.76 9.39 -22.50
N LEU A 213 11.62 8.11 -22.84
CA LEU A 213 10.95 7.64 -24.06
C LEU A 213 9.93 6.52 -23.77
N ALA A 214 10.11 5.78 -22.68
CA ALA A 214 9.21 4.70 -22.32
C ALA A 214 7.85 5.24 -21.85
N LYS A 215 7.79 6.43 -21.23
CA LYS A 215 6.50 7.02 -20.80
C LYS A 215 5.54 7.27 -21.97
N ASP A 216 6.07 7.43 -23.19
CA ASP A 216 5.28 7.65 -24.39
C ASP A 216 4.73 6.35 -24.99
N LEU A 217 5.11 5.18 -24.47
CA LEU A 217 4.51 3.89 -24.86
C LEU A 217 3.04 3.79 -24.45
N ILE A 218 2.58 4.72 -23.60
CA ILE A 218 1.18 5.02 -23.33
C ILE A 218 0.88 6.44 -23.85
N SER A 219 -0.28 6.62 -24.47
CA SER A 219 -0.79 7.95 -24.80
C SER A 219 -1.78 8.36 -23.72
N TRP A 220 -1.32 9.09 -22.69
CA TRP A 220 -2.16 9.47 -21.56
C TRP A 220 -3.38 10.29 -21.99
N GLU A 221 -3.24 11.18 -22.99
CA GLU A 221 -4.35 11.92 -23.59
C GLU A 221 -5.41 10.97 -24.18
N ALA A 222 -4.98 10.01 -25.00
CA ALA A 222 -5.88 9.06 -25.62
C ALA A 222 -6.53 8.12 -24.59
N VAL A 223 -5.76 7.69 -23.57
CA VAL A 223 -6.28 6.91 -22.45
C VAL A 223 -7.36 7.72 -21.73
N GLY A 224 -7.12 8.97 -21.36
CA GLY A 224 -8.11 9.80 -20.66
C GLY A 224 -9.38 10.05 -21.48
N LEU A 225 -9.24 10.32 -22.79
CA LEU A 225 -10.40 10.47 -23.69
C LEU A 225 -11.21 9.17 -23.81
N ALA A 226 -10.54 8.05 -24.03
CA ALA A 226 -11.16 6.72 -24.05
C ALA A 226 -11.85 6.42 -22.72
N ALA A 227 -11.21 6.82 -21.62
CA ALA A 227 -11.76 6.66 -20.29
C ALA A 227 -13.05 7.51 -20.14
N LEU A 228 -13.08 8.78 -20.55
CA LEU A 228 -14.32 9.59 -20.54
C LEU A 228 -15.43 8.99 -21.40
N ALA A 229 -15.12 8.53 -22.61
CA ALA A 229 -16.08 7.85 -23.49
C ALA A 229 -16.64 6.59 -22.81
N HIS A 230 -15.80 5.80 -22.14
CA HIS A 230 -16.22 4.62 -21.40
C HIS A 230 -17.15 4.96 -20.22
N MET A 231 -16.84 6.02 -19.44
CA MET A 231 -17.73 6.51 -18.37
C MET A 231 -19.08 6.97 -18.95
N ALA A 232 -19.07 7.52 -20.16
CA ALA A 232 -20.24 7.86 -20.92
C ALA A 232 -20.99 6.65 -21.52
N GLY A 233 -20.58 5.40 -21.21
CA GLY A 233 -21.21 4.19 -21.72
C GLY A 233 -21.04 4.01 -23.24
N MET A 234 -20.13 4.75 -23.86
CA MET A 234 -19.88 4.64 -25.29
C MET A 234 -18.97 3.43 -25.57
N PRO A 235 -19.24 2.67 -26.65
CA PRO A 235 -18.28 1.67 -27.13
C PRO A 235 -17.03 2.37 -27.68
N ILE A 236 -15.89 1.68 -27.59
CA ILE A 236 -14.61 2.14 -28.13
C ILE A 236 -14.16 1.10 -29.14
N GLY A 237 -14.22 1.43 -30.44
CA GLY A 237 -13.89 0.52 -31.55
C GLY A 237 -12.43 0.61 -32.00
N VAL A 238 -11.60 1.37 -31.28
CA VAL A 238 -10.18 1.56 -31.56
C VAL A 238 -9.32 0.60 -30.73
N GLU A 239 -8.56 -0.24 -31.42
CA GLU A 239 -7.53 -1.09 -30.82
C GLU A 239 -6.17 -0.40 -30.89
N SER A 240 -5.50 -0.27 -29.75
CA SER A 240 -4.14 0.27 -29.73
C SER A 240 -3.38 -0.21 -28.51
N GLY A 241 -2.09 -0.53 -28.68
CA GLY A 241 -1.21 -0.75 -27.54
C GLY A 241 -1.12 0.49 -26.64
N TYR A 242 -1.34 1.71 -27.14
CA TYR A 242 -1.36 2.90 -26.28
C TYR A 242 -2.54 2.93 -25.30
N LEU A 243 -3.54 2.05 -25.46
CA LEU A 243 -4.79 2.03 -24.71
C LEU A 243 -4.98 0.71 -23.94
N PRO A 244 -4.20 0.44 -22.87
CA PRO A 244 -4.47 -0.71 -22.01
C PRO A 244 -5.92 -0.69 -21.50
N VAL A 245 -6.65 -1.78 -21.74
CA VAL A 245 -8.10 -1.83 -21.49
C VAL A 245 -8.44 -1.51 -20.03
N ARG A 246 -7.62 -1.96 -19.07
CA ARG A 246 -7.88 -1.75 -17.64
C ARG A 246 -7.73 -0.30 -17.20
N LEU A 247 -6.89 0.49 -17.88
CA LEU A 247 -6.81 1.94 -17.67
C LEU A 247 -8.03 2.64 -18.27
N VAL A 248 -8.47 2.23 -19.46
CA VAL A 248 -9.69 2.79 -20.09
C VAL A 248 -10.93 2.51 -19.23
N THR A 249 -11.06 1.29 -18.70
CA THR A 249 -12.23 0.88 -17.91
C THR A 249 -12.11 1.24 -16.42
N GLY A 250 -10.92 1.62 -15.93
CA GLY A 250 -10.68 1.82 -14.50
C GLY A 250 -10.80 0.53 -13.68
N ALA A 251 -10.52 -0.63 -14.27
CA ALA A 251 -10.72 -1.94 -13.60
C ALA A 251 -9.72 -2.24 -12.47
N GLY A 252 -8.72 -1.37 -12.27
CA GLY A 252 -7.65 -1.57 -11.29
C GLY A 252 -6.76 -2.78 -11.61
N PRO A 253 -5.82 -3.14 -10.71
CA PRO A 253 -5.04 -4.37 -10.87
C PRO A 253 -5.92 -5.62 -10.74
N VAL A 254 -5.49 -6.72 -11.36
CA VAL A 254 -6.08 -8.04 -11.10
C VAL A 254 -5.69 -8.44 -9.68
N VAL A 255 -6.71 -8.74 -8.88
CA VAL A 255 -6.47 -9.25 -7.52
C VAL A 255 -6.00 -10.69 -7.64
N PRO A 256 -4.79 -11.01 -7.15
CA PRO A 256 -4.22 -12.35 -7.28
C PRO A 256 -5.04 -13.35 -6.48
N ARG A 257 -5.12 -14.57 -6.99
CA ARG A 257 -5.74 -15.72 -6.33
C ARG A 257 -4.69 -16.79 -6.12
N ALA A 258 -4.84 -17.56 -5.04
CA ALA A 258 -4.01 -18.73 -4.85
C ALA A 258 -4.24 -19.72 -6.00
N ASP A 259 -3.15 -20.23 -6.56
CA ASP A 259 -3.13 -21.21 -7.65
C ASP A 259 -3.00 -22.67 -7.14
N GLY A 260 -2.95 -22.85 -5.83
CA GLY A 260 -2.75 -24.14 -5.16
C GLY A 260 -1.28 -24.53 -4.98
N GLY A 261 -0.34 -23.71 -5.46
CA GLY A 261 1.09 -23.91 -5.24
C GLY A 261 1.59 -23.31 -3.91
N PRO A 262 2.87 -23.56 -3.57
CA PRO A 262 3.51 -22.94 -2.41
C PRO A 262 3.55 -21.42 -2.53
N ILE A 263 3.30 -20.72 -1.42
CA ILE A 263 3.25 -19.26 -1.38
C ILE A 263 4.54 -18.72 -0.78
N ALA A 264 5.39 -18.16 -1.65
CA ALA A 264 6.62 -17.48 -1.24
C ALA A 264 6.33 -16.06 -0.72
N ARG A 265 7.15 -15.62 0.23
CA ARG A 265 7.22 -14.20 0.64
C ARG A 265 8.07 -13.39 -0.35
N PRO A 266 8.01 -12.05 -0.35
CA PRO A 266 8.89 -11.20 -1.14
C PRO A 266 10.36 -11.52 -0.94
N GLU A 267 11.14 -11.38 -2.00
CA GLU A 267 12.59 -11.57 -1.93
C GLU A 267 13.22 -10.47 -1.05
N CYS A 268 13.90 -10.92 0.00
CA CYS A 268 14.73 -10.10 0.87
C CYS A 268 16.13 -10.71 0.89
N ALA A 269 17.15 -9.94 0.49
CA ALA A 269 18.52 -10.41 0.48
C ALA A 269 18.97 -10.80 1.90
N ALA A 270 19.60 -11.97 2.03
CA ALA A 270 20.08 -12.47 3.31
C ALA A 270 21.08 -11.50 3.96
N GLU A 271 21.88 -10.79 3.16
CA GLU A 271 22.80 -9.76 3.61
C GLU A 271 22.09 -8.57 4.26
N VAL A 272 20.96 -8.14 3.69
CA VAL A 272 20.14 -7.04 4.24
C VAL A 272 19.55 -7.45 5.58
N ALA A 273 19.00 -8.66 5.67
CA ALA A 273 18.49 -9.21 6.93
C ALA A 273 19.61 -9.34 7.98
N ALA A 274 20.78 -9.85 7.60
CA ALA A 274 21.93 -10.00 8.49
C ALA A 274 22.48 -8.64 8.97
N GLU A 275 22.61 -7.66 8.08
CA GLU A 275 23.04 -6.29 8.41
C GLU A 275 22.04 -5.62 9.37
N TRP A 276 20.74 -5.82 9.14
CA TRP A 276 19.71 -5.32 10.05
C TRP A 276 19.83 -5.97 11.43
N LEU A 277 20.02 -7.29 11.49
CA LEU A 277 20.16 -8.06 12.73
C LEU A 277 21.46 -7.77 13.50
N ASP A 278 22.52 -7.28 12.86
CA ASP A 278 23.72 -6.82 13.57
C ASP A 278 23.50 -5.45 14.24
N ARG A 279 22.78 -4.55 13.57
CA ARG A 279 22.61 -3.15 14.02
C ARG A 279 21.44 -2.94 14.99
N ASN A 280 20.31 -3.60 14.76
CA ASN A 280 19.01 -3.20 15.31
C ASN A 280 18.52 -3.94 16.56
N PRO A 281 18.84 -5.23 16.83
CA PRO A 281 18.42 -5.90 18.07
C PRO A 281 18.91 -5.20 19.36
N ARG A 282 19.94 -4.35 19.25
CA ARG A 282 20.38 -3.48 20.34
C ARG A 282 19.33 -2.41 20.70
N VAL A 283 18.40 -2.05 19.82
CA VAL A 283 17.37 -1.02 20.07
C VAL A 283 16.35 -1.53 21.09
N ALA A 284 15.80 -2.73 20.87
CA ALA A 284 14.92 -3.39 21.85
C ALA A 284 15.64 -3.52 23.20
N GLN A 285 16.87 -4.04 23.20
CA GLN A 285 17.64 -4.21 24.43
C GLN A 285 17.92 -2.87 25.14
N ARG A 286 18.25 -1.81 24.42
CA ARG A 286 18.44 -0.46 25.00
C ARG A 286 17.17 0.06 25.65
N ARG A 287 15.99 -0.15 25.03
CA ARG A 287 14.70 0.22 25.63
C ARG A 287 14.44 -0.59 26.90
N ILE A 288 14.70 -1.89 26.87
CA ILE A 288 14.56 -2.79 28.03
C ILE A 288 15.49 -2.39 29.17
N ASP A 289 16.76 -2.08 28.88
CA ASP A 289 17.73 -1.67 29.90
C ASP A 289 17.42 -0.30 30.50
N ALA A 290 16.75 0.57 29.73
CA ALA A 290 16.33 1.90 30.17
C ALA A 290 14.95 1.91 30.85
N ILE A 291 14.18 0.81 30.78
CA ILE A 291 12.76 0.80 31.14
C ILE A 291 12.53 1.24 32.60
N GLN A 292 13.35 0.78 33.53
CA GLN A 292 13.22 1.11 34.96
C GLN A 292 13.55 2.58 35.28
N ARG A 293 14.19 3.30 34.34
CA ARG A 293 14.51 4.74 34.48
C ARG A 293 13.54 5.63 33.71
N PHE A 294 12.58 5.04 32.99
CA PHE A 294 11.62 5.80 32.23
C PHE A 294 10.65 6.52 33.18
N ASP A 295 10.71 7.84 33.18
CA ASP A 295 9.81 8.71 33.93
C ASP A 295 8.91 9.43 32.92
N GLY A 296 7.65 8.99 32.83
CA GLY A 296 6.72 9.44 31.81
C GLY A 296 5.29 9.04 32.13
N SER A 297 4.36 9.55 31.31
CA SER A 297 2.93 9.23 31.45
C SER A 297 2.65 7.75 31.18
N LEU A 298 1.48 7.25 31.59
CA LEU A 298 1.03 5.88 31.26
C LEU A 298 0.98 5.63 29.75
N SER A 299 0.61 6.64 28.97
CA SER A 299 0.69 6.59 27.50
C SER A 299 2.12 6.43 27.00
N GLY A 300 3.06 7.19 27.58
CA GLY A 300 4.49 7.02 27.31
C GLY A 300 4.97 5.61 27.65
N TRP A 301 4.55 5.07 28.81
CA TRP A 301 4.87 3.71 29.24
C TRP A 301 4.33 2.65 28.28
N PHE A 302 3.07 2.75 27.89
CA PHE A 302 2.51 1.83 26.89
C PHE A 302 3.27 1.89 25.58
N ASN A 303 3.55 3.09 25.07
CA ASN A 303 4.29 3.26 23.84
C ASN A 303 5.69 2.64 23.94
N VAL A 304 6.42 2.88 25.03
CA VAL A 304 7.76 2.30 25.23
C VAL A 304 7.70 0.77 25.29
N VAL A 305 6.79 0.21 26.07
CA VAL A 305 6.65 -1.26 26.24
C VAL A 305 6.15 -1.92 24.96
N TYR A 306 5.18 -1.31 24.27
CA TYR A 306 4.67 -1.84 23.00
C TYR A 306 5.71 -1.71 21.88
N CYS A 307 6.54 -0.65 21.87
CA CYS A 307 7.66 -0.54 20.95
C CYS A 307 8.66 -1.69 21.14
N ILE A 308 8.90 -2.17 22.37
CA ILE A 308 9.74 -3.36 22.59
C ILE A 308 9.15 -4.58 21.86
N ALA A 309 7.84 -4.81 21.99
CA ALA A 309 7.17 -5.89 21.26
C ALA A 309 7.27 -5.71 19.73
N SER A 310 7.15 -4.47 19.24
CA SER A 310 7.31 -4.14 17.82
C SER A 310 8.73 -4.39 17.31
N ASP A 311 9.74 -3.98 18.08
CA ASP A 311 11.15 -4.17 17.74
C ASP A 311 11.49 -5.69 17.70
N LEU A 312 10.96 -6.47 18.63
CA LEU A 312 11.12 -7.94 18.65
C LEU A 312 10.36 -8.64 17.51
N ARG A 313 9.20 -8.14 17.09
CA ARG A 313 8.51 -8.62 15.88
C ARG A 313 9.34 -8.35 14.63
N ALA A 314 9.92 -7.15 14.50
CA ALA A 314 10.81 -6.82 13.39
C ALA A 314 12.04 -7.72 13.38
N GLU A 315 12.64 -7.95 14.54
CA GLU A 315 13.73 -8.90 14.73
C GLU A 315 13.37 -10.31 14.26
N GLN A 316 12.17 -10.80 14.60
CA GLN A 316 11.72 -12.11 14.13
C GLN A 316 11.41 -12.13 12.62
N GLY A 317 10.87 -11.05 12.06
CA GLY A 317 10.68 -10.89 10.63
C GLY A 317 11.98 -11.09 9.86
N TYR A 318 13.07 -10.40 10.23
CA TYR A 318 14.37 -10.58 9.59
C TYR A 318 15.03 -11.93 9.91
N ARG A 319 14.89 -12.47 11.12
CA ARG A 319 15.37 -13.82 11.44
C ARG A 319 14.73 -14.86 10.54
N SER A 320 13.44 -14.72 10.26
CA SER A 320 12.74 -15.64 9.39
C SER A 320 13.33 -15.69 7.98
N VAL A 321 14.03 -14.65 7.51
CA VAL A 321 14.76 -14.65 6.23
C VAL A 321 15.92 -15.66 6.26
N LEU A 322 16.67 -15.68 7.36
CA LEU A 322 17.84 -16.54 7.55
C LEU A 322 17.46 -17.96 8.00
N ASP A 323 16.33 -18.10 8.69
CA ASP A 323 15.79 -19.36 9.22
C ASP A 323 14.28 -19.47 8.94
N PRO A 324 13.87 -19.75 7.69
CA PRO A 324 12.45 -19.80 7.28
C PRO A 324 11.66 -20.92 7.97
N ARG A 325 12.34 -21.98 8.42
CA ARG A 325 11.71 -23.12 9.08
C ARG A 325 11.59 -22.97 10.60
N PHE A 326 12.17 -21.90 11.15
CA PHE A 326 12.24 -21.63 12.58
C PHE A 326 12.88 -22.81 13.31
N GLU A 327 14.04 -23.26 12.83
CA GLU A 327 14.85 -24.32 13.44
C GLU A 327 15.71 -23.80 14.61
N ASP A 328 16.08 -22.51 14.61
CA ASP A 328 16.83 -21.87 15.70
C ASP A 328 15.91 -21.63 16.92
N PRO A 329 16.23 -22.16 18.12
CA PRO A 329 15.48 -21.90 19.35
C PRO A 329 15.32 -20.42 19.69
N ARG A 330 16.24 -19.56 19.23
CA ARG A 330 16.15 -18.11 19.44
C ARG A 330 14.89 -17.52 18.83
N SER A 331 14.36 -18.09 17.74
CA SER A 331 13.10 -17.64 17.14
C SER A 331 11.93 -17.75 18.12
N TRP A 332 11.88 -18.85 18.88
CA TRP A 332 10.87 -19.05 19.91
C TRP A 332 11.05 -18.10 21.10
N GLU A 333 12.30 -17.87 21.51
CA GLU A 333 12.63 -16.92 22.58
C GLU A 333 12.17 -15.49 22.24
N VAL A 334 12.48 -15.02 21.02
CA VAL A 334 12.09 -13.69 20.53
C VAL A 334 10.57 -13.55 20.49
N LEU A 335 9.85 -14.56 19.97
CA LEU A 335 8.37 -14.56 19.95
C LEU A 335 7.77 -14.51 21.36
N THR A 336 8.34 -15.25 22.31
CA THR A 336 7.87 -15.28 23.70
C THR A 336 8.09 -13.94 24.38
N ARG A 337 9.27 -13.32 24.18
CA ARG A 337 9.58 -11.96 24.68
C ARG A 337 8.67 -10.90 24.05
N ALA A 338 8.40 -10.99 22.75
CA ALA A 338 7.48 -10.10 22.06
C ALA A 338 6.05 -10.23 22.64
N THR A 339 5.61 -11.47 22.91
CA THR A 339 4.32 -11.75 23.53
C THR A 339 4.23 -11.17 24.95
N GLU A 340 5.25 -11.36 25.77
CA GLU A 340 5.33 -10.78 27.12
C GLU A 340 5.23 -9.24 27.04
N ALA A 341 6.09 -8.60 26.26
CA ALA A 341 6.09 -7.14 26.13
C ALA A 341 4.73 -6.60 25.64
N ALA A 342 4.13 -7.24 24.62
CA ALA A 342 2.81 -6.82 24.12
C ALA A 342 1.72 -6.94 25.20
N ALA A 343 1.65 -8.08 25.90
CA ALA A 343 0.67 -8.28 26.97
C ALA A 343 0.88 -7.29 28.12
N GLN A 344 2.13 -7.01 28.48
CA GLN A 344 2.46 -6.09 29.57
C GLN A 344 2.14 -4.63 29.21
N ALA A 345 2.27 -4.24 27.95
CA ALA A 345 1.75 -2.97 27.47
C ALA A 345 0.22 -2.91 27.68
N PHE A 346 -0.52 -3.94 27.25
CA PHE A 346 -1.98 -3.98 27.42
C PHE A 346 -2.43 -4.03 28.88
N LYS A 347 -1.62 -4.57 29.79
CA LYS A 347 -1.87 -4.52 31.23
C LYS A 347 -2.03 -3.08 31.76
N LEU A 348 -1.32 -2.11 31.16
CA LEU A 348 -1.38 -0.68 31.52
C LEU A 348 -2.75 -0.04 31.24
N VAL A 349 -3.48 -0.54 30.24
CA VAL A 349 -4.80 0.00 29.85
C VAL A 349 -5.98 -0.80 30.40
N THR A 350 -5.72 -1.96 31.00
CA THR A 350 -6.76 -2.83 31.58
C THR A 350 -6.84 -2.76 33.11
N ALA A 351 -5.80 -2.25 33.77
CA ALA A 351 -5.76 -2.20 35.23
C ALA A 351 -6.81 -1.23 35.81
N PRO A 352 -7.47 -1.57 36.94
CA PRO A 352 -8.41 -0.67 37.61
C PRO A 352 -7.72 0.64 38.04
N PRO A 353 -8.31 1.83 37.79
CA PRO A 353 -7.76 3.09 38.27
C PRO A 353 -7.47 3.05 39.78
N GLY A 354 -6.32 3.59 40.19
CA GLY A 354 -5.89 3.59 41.60
C GLY A 354 -5.26 2.28 42.10
N SER A 355 -5.18 1.24 41.28
CA SER A 355 -4.37 0.04 41.59
C SER A 355 -2.89 0.24 41.23
N MET A 356 -2.01 -0.63 41.73
CA MET A 356 -0.60 -0.70 41.29
C MET A 356 -0.45 -1.76 40.20
N ILE A 357 0.23 -1.41 39.11
CA ILE A 357 0.52 -2.27 37.98
C ILE A 357 1.99 -2.67 38.04
N ALA A 358 2.27 -3.95 38.25
CA ALA A 358 3.59 -4.51 38.02
C ALA A 358 3.74 -4.80 36.52
N VAL A 359 4.58 -4.01 35.83
CA VAL A 359 4.98 -4.23 34.43
C VAL A 359 6.31 -4.95 34.44
N THR A 360 6.35 -6.15 33.85
CA THR A 360 7.57 -6.98 33.80
C THR A 360 7.99 -7.20 32.36
N VAL A 361 9.23 -6.86 32.02
CA VAL A 361 9.84 -7.17 30.71
C VAL A 361 11.21 -7.79 30.96
N GLU A 362 11.42 -9.04 30.54
CA GLU A 362 12.65 -9.80 30.79
C GLU A 362 13.08 -9.80 32.27
N GLY A 363 12.14 -10.10 33.16
CA GLY A 363 12.39 -10.14 34.60
C GLY A 363 12.63 -8.77 35.26
N ARG A 364 12.75 -7.68 34.49
CA ARG A 364 12.79 -6.32 35.04
C ARG A 364 11.37 -5.87 35.32
N THR A 365 11.05 -5.71 36.61
CA THR A 365 9.72 -5.27 37.05
C THR A 365 9.75 -3.83 37.50
N THR A 366 8.76 -3.05 37.06
CA THR A 366 8.50 -1.68 37.52
C THR A 366 7.06 -1.59 37.98
N GLU A 367 6.84 -1.01 39.16
CA GLU A 367 5.50 -0.75 39.68
C GLU A 367 5.05 0.67 39.32
N LEU A 368 3.86 0.77 38.73
CA LEU A 368 3.29 2.02 38.26
C LEU A 368 1.86 2.17 38.76
N PRO A 369 1.42 3.36 39.18
CA PRO A 369 0.02 3.57 39.52
C PRO A 369 -0.85 3.50 38.25
N ALA A 370 -1.94 2.73 38.31
CA ALA A 370 -2.97 2.75 37.30
C ALA A 370 -3.70 4.10 37.33
N GLY A 371 -3.83 4.74 36.18
CA GLY A 371 -4.50 6.02 36.01
C GLY A 371 -5.87 5.87 35.38
N GLU A 372 -6.56 6.99 35.20
CA GLU A 372 -7.74 7.02 34.34
C GLU A 372 -7.34 6.65 32.92
N VAL A 373 -8.04 5.67 32.36
CA VAL A 373 -7.94 5.35 30.95
C VAL A 373 -8.66 6.50 30.23
N ASP A 374 -7.95 7.53 29.79
CA ASP A 374 -8.52 8.46 28.80
C ASP A 374 -8.56 7.78 27.41
N ASP A 375 -9.11 8.43 26.38
CA ASP A 375 -9.16 8.03 24.97
C ASP A 375 -7.99 7.11 24.55
N SER A 376 -8.21 5.81 24.78
CA SER A 376 -7.16 4.79 24.99
C SER A 376 -6.11 4.88 23.90
N TYR A 377 -4.84 5.14 24.22
CA TYR A 377 -3.76 5.15 23.23
C TYR A 377 -3.50 3.78 22.56
N ALA A 378 -4.08 2.69 23.07
CA ALA A 378 -3.99 1.37 22.47
C ALA A 378 -4.90 1.27 21.23
N SER A 379 -4.29 1.19 20.04
CA SER A 379 -5.00 1.02 18.78
C SER A 379 -5.54 -0.40 18.59
N GLY A 380 -6.55 -0.55 17.72
CA GLY A 380 -7.06 -1.86 17.33
C GLY A 380 -5.99 -2.72 16.65
N SER A 381 -5.14 -2.11 15.82
CA SER A 381 -3.99 -2.77 15.19
C SER A 381 -2.95 -3.25 16.22
N ALA A 382 -2.67 -2.46 17.27
CA ALA A 382 -1.76 -2.91 18.32
C ALA A 382 -2.29 -4.15 19.05
N TYR A 383 -3.62 -4.19 19.26
CA TYR A 383 -4.29 -5.30 19.91
C TYR A 383 -4.28 -6.58 19.07
N THR A 384 -4.55 -6.48 17.77
CA THR A 384 -4.57 -7.64 16.88
C THR A 384 -3.19 -8.28 16.78
N HIS A 385 -2.11 -7.49 16.70
CA HIS A 385 -0.74 -8.00 16.76
C HIS A 385 -0.44 -8.71 18.09
N ALA A 386 -0.88 -8.14 19.22
CA ALA A 386 -0.66 -8.75 20.55
C ALA A 386 -1.38 -10.10 20.69
N VAL A 387 -2.63 -10.19 20.23
CA VAL A 387 -3.39 -11.45 20.22
C VAL A 387 -2.76 -12.47 19.27
N ALA A 388 -2.32 -12.04 18.10
CA ALA A 388 -1.65 -12.91 17.14
C ALA A 388 -0.36 -13.53 17.71
N LEU A 389 0.45 -12.73 18.41
CA LEU A 389 1.62 -13.21 19.16
C LEU A 389 1.22 -14.21 20.25
N ALA A 390 0.17 -13.92 21.02
CA ALA A 390 -0.31 -14.79 22.09
C ALA A 390 -0.84 -16.13 21.57
N TRP A 391 -1.52 -16.16 20.41
CA TRP A 391 -1.91 -17.40 19.75
C TRP A 391 -0.71 -18.16 19.17
N THR A 392 0.23 -17.45 18.55
CA THR A 392 1.45 -18.06 18.00
C THR A 392 2.27 -18.77 19.09
N THR A 393 2.43 -18.13 20.24
CA THR A 393 3.17 -18.67 21.39
C THR A 393 2.32 -19.51 22.34
N ARG A 394 1.00 -19.58 22.12
CA ARG A 394 0.01 -20.25 22.98
C ARG A 394 0.07 -19.80 24.44
N SER A 395 0.33 -18.51 24.64
CA SER A 395 0.46 -17.91 25.98
C SER A 395 -0.92 -17.60 26.58
N ALA A 396 -1.41 -18.51 27.43
CA ALA A 396 -2.66 -18.31 28.17
C ALA A 396 -2.62 -17.04 29.04
N ALA A 397 -1.49 -16.77 29.72
CA ALA A 397 -1.32 -15.59 30.55
C ALA A 397 -1.43 -14.27 29.75
N ALA A 398 -0.92 -14.24 28.51
CA ALA A 398 -1.09 -13.08 27.64
C ALA A 398 -2.55 -12.92 27.19
N LEU A 399 -3.21 -14.02 26.83
CA LEU A 399 -4.62 -14.00 26.45
C LEU A 399 -5.53 -13.53 27.59
N ASP A 400 -5.24 -13.90 28.84
CA ASP A 400 -6.00 -13.45 30.02
C ASP A 400 -5.93 -11.91 30.20
N ILE A 401 -4.74 -11.33 29.99
CA ILE A 401 -4.57 -9.87 30.03
C ILE A 401 -5.35 -9.24 28.86
N LEU A 402 -5.19 -9.76 27.65
CA LEU A 402 -5.82 -9.23 26.44
C LEU A 402 -7.35 -9.37 26.46
N ALA A 403 -7.90 -10.37 27.16
CA ALA A 403 -9.34 -10.52 27.37
C ALA A 403 -9.93 -9.38 28.23
N SER A 404 -9.10 -8.72 29.04
CA SER A 404 -9.53 -7.60 29.90
C SER A 404 -9.67 -6.26 29.16
N VAL A 405 -9.23 -6.17 27.90
CA VAL A 405 -9.34 -4.96 27.07
C VAL A 405 -10.80 -4.69 26.71
N ARG A 406 -11.31 -3.50 27.02
CA ARG A 406 -12.73 -3.13 26.79
C ARG A 406 -12.96 -2.21 25.60
N ARG A 407 -12.02 -1.31 25.33
CA ARG A 407 -12.12 -0.31 24.25
C ARG A 407 -10.74 -0.08 23.63
N PHE A 408 -10.76 0.39 22.39
CA PHE A 408 -9.57 0.80 21.66
C PHE A 408 -9.57 2.32 21.53
N ARG A 409 -8.43 2.87 21.10
CA ARG A 409 -8.33 4.25 20.64
C ARG A 409 -9.42 4.54 19.63
N ARG A 410 -10.10 5.68 19.79
CA ARG A 410 -10.80 6.30 18.66
C ARG A 410 -9.74 6.95 17.79
N GLU A 411 -9.44 6.34 16.67
CA GLU A 411 -8.69 7.01 15.60
C GLU A 411 -9.69 7.95 14.90
N SER A 412 -9.36 9.24 14.81
CA SER A 412 -10.23 10.21 14.16
C SER A 412 -10.34 9.83 12.68
N GLU A 413 -11.56 9.63 12.20
CA GLU A 413 -11.96 9.36 10.81
C GLU A 413 -11.98 7.89 10.32
N GLU A 414 -11.54 6.90 11.10
CA GLU A 414 -11.72 5.48 10.73
C GLU A 414 -12.92 4.85 11.45
N PRO A 415 -13.80 4.10 10.74
CA PRO A 415 -14.79 3.26 11.43
C PRO A 415 -14.05 2.29 12.36
N PRO A 416 -14.63 1.92 13.51
CA PRO A 416 -13.87 1.20 14.51
C PRO A 416 -13.51 -0.18 13.96
N THR A 417 -12.20 -0.43 13.77
CA THR A 417 -11.53 -1.70 13.43
C THR A 417 -12.37 -2.96 13.66
N GLY A 418 -13.31 -3.27 12.76
CA GLY A 418 -14.29 -4.34 12.98
C GLY A 418 -13.61 -5.70 13.17
N PHE A 419 -12.47 -5.89 12.52
CA PHE A 419 -11.57 -7.02 12.77
C PHE A 419 -11.05 -7.07 14.22
N ALA A 420 -10.52 -5.98 14.78
CA ALA A 420 -10.05 -5.96 16.17
C ALA A 420 -11.19 -6.17 17.17
N GLN A 421 -12.40 -5.67 16.86
CA GLN A 421 -13.59 -5.94 17.66
C GLN A 421 -13.99 -7.43 17.62
N ALA A 422 -13.95 -8.05 16.45
CA ALA A 422 -14.19 -9.48 16.28
C ALA A 422 -13.16 -10.31 17.05
N ILE A 423 -11.87 -10.00 16.93
CA ILE A 423 -10.80 -10.66 17.69
C ILE A 423 -11.04 -10.51 19.19
N ARG A 424 -11.39 -9.31 19.67
CA ARG A 424 -11.67 -9.06 21.10
C ARG A 424 -12.85 -9.90 21.59
N ALA A 425 -13.94 -9.95 20.84
CA ALA A 425 -15.10 -10.78 21.18
C ALA A 425 -14.68 -12.26 21.28
N LEU A 426 -13.90 -12.76 20.32
CA LEU A 426 -13.40 -14.13 20.33
C LEU A 426 -12.50 -14.42 21.55
N VAL A 427 -11.55 -13.54 21.88
CA VAL A 427 -10.66 -13.68 23.04
C VAL A 427 -11.44 -13.63 24.36
N GLN A 428 -12.52 -12.85 24.42
CA GLN A 428 -13.42 -12.77 25.57
C GLN A 428 -14.42 -13.95 25.66
N GLY A 429 -14.41 -14.87 24.70
CA GLY A 429 -15.37 -15.98 24.63
C GLY A 429 -16.79 -15.58 24.18
N GLY A 430 -16.95 -14.39 23.60
CA GLY A 430 -18.20 -13.91 23.01
C GLY A 430 -18.36 -14.29 21.53
N ASP A 431 -19.48 -13.90 20.92
CA ASP A 431 -19.75 -14.10 19.48
C ASP A 431 -19.17 -12.94 18.64
N PRO A 432 -18.21 -13.20 17.74
CA PRO A 432 -17.59 -12.16 16.90
C PRO A 432 -18.34 -11.89 15.58
N ARG A 433 -19.43 -12.62 15.26
CA ARG A 433 -20.07 -12.61 13.94
C ARG A 433 -20.59 -11.24 13.49
N ASP A 434 -21.20 -10.47 14.40
CA ASP A 434 -21.73 -9.15 14.03
C ASP A 434 -20.60 -8.15 13.73
N ALA A 435 -19.51 -8.18 14.49
CA ALA A 435 -18.33 -7.37 14.24
C ALA A 435 -17.63 -7.78 12.91
N LEU A 436 -17.57 -9.08 12.61
CA LEU A 436 -17.08 -9.60 11.34
C LEU A 436 -17.93 -9.13 10.16
N ARG A 437 -19.26 -9.24 10.27
CA ARG A 437 -20.19 -8.79 9.23
C ARG A 437 -19.97 -7.31 8.95
N ALA A 438 -19.93 -6.48 9.99
CA ALA A 438 -19.68 -5.04 9.84
C ALA A 438 -18.33 -4.76 9.17
N ALA A 439 -17.26 -5.49 9.54
CA ALA A 439 -15.93 -5.34 8.93
C ALA A 439 -15.88 -5.73 7.45
N LEU A 440 -16.70 -6.70 7.03
CA LEU A 440 -16.77 -7.17 5.64
C LEU A 440 -17.72 -6.33 4.77
N GLU A 441 -18.76 -5.74 5.35
CA GLU A 441 -19.72 -4.87 4.66
C GLU A 441 -19.16 -3.46 4.42
N ALA A 442 -18.31 -2.96 5.33
CA ALA A 442 -17.65 -1.67 5.22
C ALA A 442 -16.12 -1.83 5.38
N PRO A 443 -15.45 -2.51 4.43
CA PRO A 443 -14.00 -2.60 4.48
C PRO A 443 -13.37 -1.22 4.32
N GLY A 444 -12.15 -1.05 4.83
CA GLY A 444 -11.36 0.15 4.56
C GLY A 444 -11.21 0.41 3.05
N SER A 445 -10.81 1.63 2.71
CA SER A 445 -10.53 2.00 1.33
C SER A 445 -9.05 1.80 0.98
N GLY A 446 -8.76 1.64 -0.31
CA GLY A 446 -7.39 1.55 -0.83
C GLY A 446 -6.74 0.16 -0.76
N ASP A 447 -5.47 0.13 -1.18
CA ASP A 447 -4.72 -1.11 -1.40
C ASP A 447 -4.55 -1.96 -0.13
N TYR A 448 -4.25 -1.33 1.00
CA TYR A 448 -4.03 -2.07 2.25
C TYR A 448 -5.29 -2.82 2.67
N ALA A 449 -6.46 -2.17 2.56
CA ALA A 449 -7.73 -2.81 2.82
C ALA A 449 -8.00 -4.01 1.90
N GLN A 450 -7.76 -3.86 0.60
CA GLN A 450 -8.03 -4.91 -0.40
C GLN A 450 -7.10 -6.13 -0.29
N TYR A 451 -5.81 -5.91 0.01
CA TYR A 451 -4.78 -6.95 -0.03
C TYR A 451 -4.42 -7.51 1.34
N VAL A 452 -4.61 -6.75 2.42
CA VAL A 452 -4.24 -7.17 3.78
C VAL A 452 -5.47 -7.32 4.67
N GLU A 453 -6.33 -6.31 4.77
CA GLU A 453 -7.40 -6.29 5.77
C GLU A 453 -8.60 -7.17 5.45
N GLN A 454 -9.09 -7.11 4.21
CA GLN A 454 -10.23 -7.94 3.79
C GLN A 454 -9.88 -9.43 3.81
N PRO A 455 -8.72 -9.89 3.28
CA PRO A 455 -8.39 -11.31 3.31
C PRO A 455 -8.21 -11.86 4.72
N ARG A 456 -7.55 -11.11 5.64
CA ARG A 456 -7.43 -11.53 7.05
C ARG A 456 -8.80 -11.62 7.74
N THR A 457 -9.72 -10.70 7.41
CA THR A 457 -11.07 -10.69 8.00
C THR A 457 -11.90 -11.88 7.51
N ARG A 458 -11.80 -12.22 6.21
CA ARG A 458 -12.43 -13.43 5.66
C ARG A 458 -11.83 -14.71 6.27
N LEU A 459 -10.52 -14.75 6.48
CA LEU A 459 -9.87 -15.88 7.16
C LEU A 459 -10.45 -16.10 8.57
N LEU A 460 -10.60 -15.02 9.35
CA LEU A 460 -11.23 -15.08 10.67
C LEU A 460 -12.71 -15.49 10.59
N GLU A 461 -13.46 -15.02 9.59
CA GLU A 461 -14.85 -15.46 9.35
C GLU A 461 -14.93 -16.99 9.18
N ARG A 462 -14.05 -17.58 8.36
CA ARG A 462 -14.03 -19.05 8.15
C ARG A 462 -13.68 -19.82 9.42
N LEU A 463 -12.75 -19.30 10.21
CA LEU A 463 -12.38 -19.87 11.51
C LEU A 463 -13.59 -19.90 12.46
N VAL A 464 -14.28 -18.76 12.60
CA VAL A 464 -15.47 -18.63 13.45
C VAL A 464 -16.63 -19.50 12.98
N ALA A 465 -16.74 -19.71 11.66
CA ALA A 465 -17.78 -20.56 11.08
C ALA A 465 -17.51 -22.06 11.27
N GLY A 466 -16.30 -22.48 11.67
CA GLY A 466 -15.95 -23.90 11.67
C GLY A 466 -15.75 -24.48 10.27
N ASP A 467 -15.52 -23.64 9.26
CA ASP A 467 -15.41 -24.03 7.85
C ASP A 467 -13.96 -24.43 7.52
N HIS A 468 -13.61 -25.70 7.73
CA HIS A 468 -12.23 -26.18 7.58
C HIS A 468 -11.69 -25.99 6.15
N ALA A 469 -12.47 -26.38 5.14
CA ALA A 469 -12.05 -26.28 3.74
C ALA A 469 -12.01 -24.82 3.26
N GLY A 470 -12.99 -24.02 3.68
CA GLY A 470 -13.00 -22.59 3.40
C GLY A 470 -11.88 -21.85 4.12
N PHE A 471 -11.48 -22.26 5.31
CA PHE A 471 -10.35 -21.68 6.04
C PHE A 471 -9.04 -21.86 5.30
N ASP A 472 -8.72 -23.08 4.85
CA ASP A 472 -7.47 -23.36 4.13
C ASP A 472 -7.40 -22.59 2.79
N SER A 473 -8.53 -22.50 2.08
CA SER A 473 -8.65 -21.68 0.86
C SER A 473 -8.46 -20.17 1.14
N ALA A 474 -9.08 -19.66 2.21
CA ALA A 474 -8.95 -18.27 2.63
C ALA A 474 -7.54 -17.95 3.14
N LEU A 475 -6.86 -18.94 3.74
CA LEU A 475 -5.48 -18.81 4.21
C LEU A 475 -4.54 -18.64 3.03
N ALA A 476 -4.69 -19.48 1.99
CA ALA A 476 -3.93 -19.35 0.75
C ALA A 476 -4.18 -17.98 0.10
N GLU A 477 -5.44 -17.57 -0.04
CA GLU A 477 -5.78 -16.26 -0.61
C GLU A 477 -5.19 -15.09 0.20
N ALA A 478 -5.26 -15.14 1.53
CA ALA A 478 -4.70 -14.11 2.39
C ALA A 478 -3.19 -13.98 2.24
N LEU A 479 -2.47 -15.10 2.19
CA LEU A 479 -1.01 -15.10 2.03
C LEU A 479 -0.58 -14.69 0.62
N THR A 480 -1.29 -15.12 -0.44
CA THR A 480 -1.01 -14.69 -1.82
C THR A 480 -1.18 -13.18 -1.97
N ARG A 481 -2.27 -12.60 -1.45
CA ARG A 481 -2.51 -11.16 -1.51
C ARG A 481 -1.53 -10.37 -0.65
N TYR A 482 -1.17 -10.89 0.52
CA TYR A 482 -0.16 -10.29 1.38
C TYR A 482 1.22 -10.26 0.71
N SER A 483 1.66 -11.38 0.12
CA SER A 483 2.91 -11.46 -0.64
C SER A 483 2.92 -10.46 -1.79
N THR A 484 1.80 -10.34 -2.53
CA THR A 484 1.66 -9.36 -3.61
C THR A 484 1.73 -7.92 -3.11
N PHE A 485 1.17 -7.63 -1.94
CA PHE A 485 1.22 -6.29 -1.35
C PHE A 485 2.65 -5.85 -0.99
N TYR A 486 3.42 -6.75 -0.37
CA TYR A 486 4.80 -6.45 0.05
C TYR A 486 5.83 -6.64 -1.07
N SER A 487 5.49 -7.33 -2.16
CA SER A 487 6.37 -7.46 -3.33
C SER A 487 6.41 -6.22 -4.22
N SER A 488 5.60 -5.18 -3.95
CA SER A 488 5.52 -3.97 -4.78
C SER A 488 6.17 -2.74 -4.14
N GLY A 489 6.84 -1.94 -4.96
CA GLY A 489 7.58 -0.74 -4.54
C GLY A 489 8.67 -1.04 -3.52
N SER A 490 8.96 -0.10 -2.62
CA SER A 490 9.99 -0.24 -1.58
C SER A 490 9.54 -1.04 -0.34
N ARG A 491 8.68 -2.05 -0.52
CA ARG A 491 8.09 -2.82 0.60
C ARG A 491 8.73 -4.19 0.83
N SER A 492 9.48 -4.70 -0.13
CA SER A 492 10.00 -6.07 -0.08
C SER A 492 11.06 -6.28 1.00
N ASP A 493 11.74 -5.23 1.44
CA ASP A 493 12.72 -5.23 2.52
C ASP A 493 12.14 -4.89 3.90
N GLN A 494 10.84 -4.56 3.97
CA GLN A 494 10.16 -4.28 5.22
C GLN A 494 9.93 -5.58 5.99
N PHE A 495 10.16 -5.54 7.31
CA PHE A 495 10.00 -6.71 8.17
C PHE A 495 8.58 -7.27 8.15
N ASP A 496 7.56 -6.41 8.01
CA ASP A 496 6.17 -6.85 7.90
C ASP A 496 6.00 -7.74 6.65
N GLY A 497 6.73 -7.45 5.56
CA GLY A 497 6.71 -8.30 4.36
C GLY A 497 7.31 -9.69 4.56
N GLN A 498 8.12 -9.90 5.61
CA GLN A 498 8.83 -11.17 5.85
C GLN A 498 8.02 -12.17 6.68
N LEU A 499 7.10 -11.68 7.52
CA LEU A 499 6.24 -12.52 8.34
C LEU A 499 4.89 -11.85 8.62
N ASN A 500 3.79 -12.51 8.26
CA ASN A 500 2.44 -12.06 8.60
C ASN A 500 2.01 -12.63 9.96
N PHE A 501 2.29 -11.89 11.04
CA PHE A 501 1.97 -12.35 12.41
C PHE A 501 0.48 -12.62 12.60
N GLU A 502 -0.41 -11.79 12.06
CA GLU A 502 -1.86 -11.93 12.24
C GLU A 502 -2.38 -13.24 11.62
N VAL A 503 -1.96 -13.52 10.38
CA VAL A 503 -2.32 -14.76 9.69
C VAL A 503 -1.65 -15.99 10.34
N LEU A 504 -0.38 -15.87 10.77
CA LEU A 504 0.32 -16.93 11.49
C LEU A 504 -0.39 -17.28 12.81
N GLY A 505 -0.81 -16.28 13.57
CA GLY A 505 -1.56 -16.47 14.82
C GLY A 505 -2.91 -17.13 14.59
N LEU A 506 -3.64 -16.74 13.54
CA LEU A 506 -4.89 -17.39 13.15
C LEU A 506 -4.67 -18.86 12.72
N ALA A 507 -3.61 -19.14 11.96
CA ALA A 507 -3.27 -20.50 11.56
C ALA A 507 -2.89 -21.38 12.78
N CYS A 508 -2.12 -20.85 13.74
CA CYS A 508 -1.85 -21.54 15.01
C CYS A 508 -3.15 -21.83 15.78
N ARG A 509 -4.03 -20.83 15.87
CA ARG A 509 -5.33 -20.96 16.54
C ARG A 509 -6.21 -22.03 15.87
N ALA A 510 -6.24 -22.07 14.55
CA ALA A 510 -6.99 -23.06 13.78
C ALA A 510 -6.41 -24.47 13.96
N ALA A 511 -5.09 -24.61 13.91
CA ALA A 511 -4.41 -25.88 14.17
C ALA A 511 -4.71 -26.42 15.59
N ASP A 512 -4.70 -25.54 16.60
CA ASP A 512 -5.08 -25.89 17.97
C ASP A 512 -6.55 -26.33 18.11
N GLN A 513 -7.41 -25.94 17.16
CA GLN A 513 -8.80 -26.37 17.05
C GLN A 513 -8.99 -27.61 16.15
N GLY A 514 -7.90 -28.18 15.62
CA GLY A 514 -7.94 -29.37 14.77
C GLY A 514 -8.22 -29.10 13.29
N PHE A 515 -8.07 -27.86 12.83
CA PHE A 515 -8.17 -27.55 11.40
C PHE A 515 -6.92 -28.08 10.69
N PRO A 516 -7.06 -28.78 9.55
CA PRO A 516 -5.92 -29.12 8.72
C PRO A 516 -5.36 -27.84 8.08
N ILE A 517 -4.06 -27.61 8.21
CA ILE A 517 -3.35 -26.53 7.51
C ILE A 517 -2.54 -27.19 6.39
N THR A 518 -3.02 -27.10 5.16
CA THR A 518 -2.39 -27.73 3.99
C THR A 518 -1.60 -26.76 3.13
N VAL A 519 -1.85 -25.46 3.30
CA VAL A 519 -1.10 -24.38 2.64
C VAL A 519 0.39 -24.45 2.99
N GLU A 520 1.23 -24.61 1.97
CA GLU A 520 2.68 -24.48 2.08
C GLU A 520 3.08 -23.03 1.84
N SER A 521 3.76 -22.41 2.82
CA SER A 521 4.14 -20.99 2.72
C SER A 521 5.33 -20.65 3.63
N ASP A 522 6.22 -19.78 3.16
CA ASP A 522 7.31 -19.23 3.97
C ASP A 522 6.80 -18.36 5.15
N TYR A 523 5.54 -17.93 5.08
CA TYR A 523 4.85 -17.24 6.17
C TYR A 523 4.34 -18.16 7.27
N LEU A 524 4.33 -19.48 7.05
CA LEU A 524 3.78 -20.48 7.97
C LEU A 524 4.84 -21.50 8.41
N PRO A 525 5.79 -21.11 9.29
CA PRO A 525 6.83 -22.01 9.77
C PRO A 525 6.20 -23.21 10.50
N ARG A 526 6.39 -24.40 9.93
CA ARG A 526 5.72 -25.63 10.37
C ARG A 526 5.92 -25.93 11.86
N ARG A 527 7.13 -25.72 12.40
CA ARG A 527 7.42 -25.96 13.83
C ARG A 527 6.63 -25.06 14.79
N VAL A 528 6.26 -23.86 14.34
CA VAL A 528 5.44 -22.92 15.11
C VAL A 528 3.97 -23.33 15.05
N ILE A 529 3.47 -23.68 13.86
CA ILE A 529 2.10 -24.19 13.68
C ILE A 529 1.87 -25.47 14.50
N GLU A 530 2.81 -26.41 14.48
CA GLU A 530 2.73 -27.69 15.22
C GLU A 530 3.01 -27.55 16.73
N GLY A 531 3.46 -26.38 17.19
CA GLY A 531 3.78 -26.16 18.61
C GLY A 531 4.99 -26.98 19.11
N ALA A 532 5.92 -27.36 18.23
CA ALA A 532 7.05 -28.25 18.54
C ALA A 532 7.97 -27.73 19.67
N TRP A 533 7.96 -26.42 19.90
CA TRP A 533 8.71 -25.74 20.96
C TRP A 533 8.09 -25.91 22.36
N LEU A 534 6.80 -26.25 22.46
CA LEU A 534 6.13 -26.54 23.73
C LEU A 534 6.44 -27.95 24.25
N THR A 535 6.76 -28.88 23.35
CA THR A 535 7.13 -30.26 23.70
C THR A 535 8.62 -30.42 24.03
N SER A 536 9.46 -29.46 23.66
CA SER A 536 10.91 -29.51 23.87
C SER A 536 11.36 -29.00 25.24
N THR A 537 10.41 -28.53 26.06
CA THR A 537 10.62 -27.97 27.42
C THR A 537 10.17 -28.91 28.54
N ARG A 538 9.94 -30.20 28.25
CA ARG A 538 9.64 -31.23 29.27
C ARG A 538 10.88 -32.00 29.70
#